data_AF-S0GUW3-F1
#
_entry.id   AF-S0GUW3-F1
#
_cell.length_a   1.000
_cell.length_b   1.000
_cell.length_c   1.000
_cell.angle_alpha   90.00
_cell.angle_beta   90.00
_cell.angle_gamma   90.00
#
_symmetry.space_group_name_H-M   'P 1'
#
loop_
_entity.id
_entity.type
_entity.pdbx_description
1 polymer ?
#
loop_
_entity_poly.entity_id
_entity_poly.type
_entity_poly.pdbx_seq_one_letter_code
_entity_poly.pdbx_strand_id
1 'polypeptide(L)'
;MSTGKEKCEMLKAIRKQIAERYNLEYTPSECTHKGNCLGTCPKCDAELRDLQEQLERRGITDIDWNVEIPEEESSVDPEDSARSILQGDVESPKEPELIKVTMGMPAPPYLYRDKKRVLYKECQVAGITFHNLEEVWDELYEGAELALVREKDNKHDKYAIAVALADDYDGEPDDFDFDYILGYVPRSDNKDLADMMDMGWAEAFECELSQVNGSNPYKGSLWMKIYIVSKDEEEYENTEHLLHAMELDDEAYEEFTTCIENHGCAYFRWGGFQPCEYHNFPKKGDKVVFIHKGENISELYLMYCIAVGDDNAAYFVEDKTSLHAIDDSCYYVFTTIHGPLKVSNNQISFLEDEIVCDIQADEYLSENASTKLQLLFDSRK
;
A
#
# COMPACT_ATOMS: atom_id res chain seq x y z
N MET A 1 16.06 -20.33 45.72
CA MET A 1 14.97 -21.32 45.88
C MET A 1 14.47 -21.68 44.48
N SER A 2 13.67 -22.74 44.32
CA SER A 2 13.45 -23.46 43.05
C SER A 2 12.55 -22.72 42.05
N THR A 3 13.13 -21.76 41.31
CA THR A 3 12.45 -20.92 40.30
C THR A 3 11.64 -21.69 39.24
N GLY A 4 12.03 -22.93 38.91
CA GLY A 4 11.30 -23.74 37.93
C GLY A 4 10.05 -24.45 38.47
N LYS A 5 9.95 -24.68 39.79
CA LYS A 5 8.77 -25.32 40.40
C LYS A 5 7.67 -24.31 40.70
N GLU A 6 8.03 -23.12 41.16
CA GLU A 6 7.11 -22.01 41.41
C GLU A 6 6.34 -21.63 40.14
N LYS A 7 7.03 -21.53 39.00
CA LYS A 7 6.40 -21.32 37.68
C LYS A 7 5.42 -22.44 37.29
N CYS A 8 5.76 -23.69 37.61
CA CYS A 8 4.89 -24.83 37.30
C CYS A 8 3.62 -24.83 38.16
N GLU A 9 3.74 -24.44 39.44
CA GLU A 9 2.59 -24.29 40.33
C GLU A 9 1.67 -23.14 39.90
N MET A 10 2.24 -22.00 39.48
CA MET A 10 1.49 -20.89 38.91
C MET A 10 0.73 -21.30 37.64
N LEU A 11 1.39 -22.00 36.71
CA LEU A 11 0.75 -22.48 35.48
C LEU A 11 -0.37 -23.50 35.76
N LYS A 12 -0.24 -24.33 36.79
CA LYS A 12 -1.31 -25.23 37.25
C LYS A 12 -2.50 -24.46 37.84
N ALA A 13 -2.24 -23.37 38.57
CA ALA A 13 -3.29 -22.52 39.13
C ALA A 13 -4.11 -21.86 38.01
N ILE A 14 -3.43 -21.31 36.98
CA ILE A 14 -4.09 -20.70 35.81
C ILE A 14 -4.95 -21.74 35.07
N ARG A 15 -4.42 -22.94 34.81
CA ARG A 15 -5.18 -24.02 34.14
C ARG A 15 -6.42 -24.42 34.93
N LYS A 16 -6.33 -24.44 36.26
CA LYS A 16 -7.47 -24.73 37.13
C LYS A 16 -8.52 -23.62 37.08
N GLN A 17 -8.12 -22.35 37.08
CA GLN A 17 -9.04 -21.23 36.95
C GLN A 17 -9.78 -21.24 35.60
N ILE A 18 -9.07 -21.53 34.51
CA ILE A 18 -9.69 -21.67 33.17
C ILE A 18 -10.68 -22.85 33.17
N ALA A 19 -10.30 -23.99 33.75
CA ALA A 19 -11.19 -25.14 33.84
C ALA A 19 -12.45 -24.85 34.66
N GLU A 20 -12.35 -24.16 35.80
CA GLU A 20 -13.51 -23.76 36.60
C GLU A 20 -14.43 -22.78 35.85
N ARG A 21 -13.86 -21.78 35.16
CA ARG A 21 -14.62 -20.76 34.42
C ARG A 21 -15.42 -21.34 33.25
N TYR A 22 -14.84 -22.28 32.52
CA TYR A 22 -15.48 -22.93 31.38
C TYR A 22 -16.13 -24.28 31.74
N ASN A 23 -16.20 -24.59 33.04
CA ASN A 23 -16.78 -25.80 33.61
C ASN A 23 -16.23 -27.10 32.99
N LEU A 24 -14.91 -27.15 32.77
CA LEU A 24 -14.14 -28.26 32.22
C LEU A 24 -13.64 -29.17 33.35
N GLU A 25 -13.44 -30.45 33.06
CA GLU A 25 -12.86 -31.39 34.02
C GLU A 25 -11.34 -31.33 33.95
N TYR A 26 -10.69 -30.76 34.97
CA TYR A 26 -9.23 -30.74 35.10
C TYR A 26 -8.77 -31.49 36.36
N THR A 27 -8.01 -32.56 36.17
CA THR A 27 -7.34 -33.28 37.27
C THR A 27 -5.82 -33.19 37.10
N PRO A 28 -5.12 -32.38 37.89
CA PRO A 28 -3.69 -32.18 37.70
C PRO A 28 -2.91 -33.43 38.08
N SER A 29 -1.95 -33.85 37.24
CA SER A 29 -1.07 -34.96 37.55
C SER A 29 0.11 -34.51 38.43
N GLU A 30 0.47 -35.34 39.42
CA GLU A 30 1.63 -35.05 40.26
C GLU A 30 2.93 -35.19 39.46
N CYS A 31 3.76 -34.14 39.50
CA CYS A 31 5.04 -34.13 38.82
C CYS A 31 6.11 -34.73 39.74
N THR A 32 6.67 -35.87 39.34
CA THR A 32 7.75 -36.57 40.06
C THR A 32 9.15 -36.05 39.71
N HIS A 33 9.26 -34.98 38.91
CA HIS A 33 10.54 -34.44 38.46
C HIS A 33 11.28 -33.69 39.59
N LYS A 34 12.54 -34.05 39.84
CA LYS A 34 13.41 -33.42 40.83
C LYS A 34 14.48 -32.59 40.11
N GLY A 35 14.24 -31.28 39.97
CA GLY A 35 15.15 -30.34 39.31
C GLY A 35 14.45 -29.05 38.85
N ASN A 36 15.18 -28.15 38.19
CA ASN A 36 14.60 -26.98 37.52
C ASN A 36 13.90 -27.42 36.23
N CYS A 37 12.58 -27.22 36.18
CA CYS A 37 11.77 -27.53 35.00
C CYS A 37 11.92 -26.42 33.95
N LEU A 38 12.08 -26.80 32.67
CA LEU A 38 12.20 -25.88 31.53
C LEU A 38 10.84 -25.32 31.05
N GLY A 39 9.74 -25.65 31.72
CA GLY A 39 8.41 -25.06 31.45
C GLY A 39 7.53 -25.86 30.49
N THR A 40 8.06 -26.83 29.75
CA THR A 40 7.29 -27.66 28.80
C THR A 40 7.69 -29.11 28.99
N CYS A 41 6.84 -29.90 29.67
CA CYS A 41 7.08 -31.33 29.82
C CYS A 41 5.96 -32.13 29.16
N PRO A 42 6.22 -33.36 28.69
CA PRO A 42 5.24 -34.17 27.96
C PRO A 42 3.92 -34.38 28.72
N LYS A 43 3.95 -34.33 30.06
CA LYS A 43 2.74 -34.41 30.89
C LYS A 43 1.95 -33.11 30.93
N CYS A 44 2.64 -31.96 31.00
CA CYS A 44 2.00 -30.65 30.93
C CYS A 44 1.34 -30.40 29.57
N ASP A 45 1.92 -30.91 28.49
CA ASP A 45 1.37 -30.79 27.14
C ASP A 45 0.17 -31.73 26.92
N ALA A 46 0.19 -32.91 27.55
CA ALA A 46 -0.95 -33.81 27.54
C ALA A 46 -2.16 -33.22 28.27
N GLU A 47 -1.93 -32.58 29.43
CA GLU A 47 -2.96 -31.85 30.18
C GLU A 47 -3.53 -30.67 29.38
N LEU A 48 -2.68 -29.91 28.66
CA LEU A 48 -3.15 -28.82 27.80
C LEU A 48 -3.98 -29.34 26.62
N ARG A 49 -3.54 -30.43 25.98
CA ARG A 49 -4.28 -31.04 24.87
C ARG A 49 -5.65 -31.55 25.30
N ASP A 50 -5.77 -32.15 26.48
CA ASP A 50 -7.05 -32.61 27.00
C ASP A 50 -8.02 -31.43 27.24
N LEU A 51 -7.52 -30.34 27.84
CA LEU A 51 -8.33 -29.13 28.03
C LEU A 51 -8.77 -28.50 26.71
N GLN A 52 -7.87 -28.46 25.73
CA GLN A 52 -8.17 -27.91 24.41
C GLN A 52 -9.21 -28.76 23.65
N GLU A 53 -9.12 -30.09 23.73
CA GLU A 53 -10.12 -30.98 23.14
C GLU A 53 -11.49 -30.83 23.82
N GLN A 54 -11.53 -30.61 25.14
CA GLN A 54 -12.78 -30.35 25.86
C GLN A 54 -13.41 -28.99 25.47
N LEU A 55 -12.59 -27.97 25.18
CA LEU A 55 -13.06 -26.66 24.68
C LEU A 55 -13.60 -26.75 23.26
N GLU A 56 -12.89 -27.45 22.36
CA GLU A 56 -13.30 -27.65 20.97
C GLU A 56 -14.62 -28.43 20.87
N ARG A 57 -14.80 -29.49 21.69
CA ARG A 57 -16.07 -30.22 21.77
C ARG A 57 -17.25 -29.35 22.22
N ARG A 58 -16.99 -28.25 22.93
CA ARG A 58 -18.00 -27.29 23.38
C ARG A 58 -18.16 -26.09 22.43
N GLY A 59 -17.38 -26.03 21.36
CA GLY A 59 -17.47 -25.00 20.31
C GLY A 59 -17.00 -23.61 20.75
N ILE A 60 -16.11 -23.54 21.75
CA ILE A 60 -15.57 -22.28 22.27
C ILE A 60 -14.20 -22.05 21.63
N THR A 61 -14.11 -21.14 20.65
CA THR A 61 -12.87 -20.77 19.97
C THR A 61 -12.20 -19.54 20.58
N ASP A 62 -12.98 -18.67 21.23
CA ASP A 62 -12.49 -17.45 21.86
C ASP A 62 -12.52 -17.57 23.40
N ILE A 63 -11.33 -17.68 24.00
CA ILE A 63 -11.14 -17.68 25.44
C ILE A 63 -10.91 -16.23 25.89
N ASP A 64 -11.69 -15.78 26.86
CA ASP A 64 -11.56 -14.46 27.48
C ASP A 64 -10.40 -14.49 28.48
N TRP A 65 -9.27 -13.84 28.14
CA TRP A 65 -7.99 -13.92 28.87
C TRP A 65 -7.93 -13.07 30.15
N ASN A 66 -9.08 -12.65 30.68
CA ASN A 66 -9.14 -11.84 31.90
C ASN A 66 -8.87 -12.68 33.16
N VAL A 67 -7.61 -13.16 33.28
CA VAL A 67 -7.04 -13.88 34.41
C VAL A 67 -6.33 -12.84 35.27
N GLU A 68 -6.87 -12.57 36.47
CA GLU A 68 -6.19 -11.74 37.47
C GLU A 68 -4.92 -12.46 37.95
N ILE A 69 -3.76 -12.04 37.46
CA ILE A 69 -2.46 -12.51 37.93
C ILE A 69 -2.11 -11.70 39.18
N PRO A 70 -1.87 -12.33 40.36
CA PRO A 70 -1.42 -11.59 41.53
C PRO A 70 -0.02 -11.01 41.27
N GLU A 71 0.10 -9.67 41.32
CA GLU A 71 1.37 -8.97 41.29
C GLU A 71 2.08 -9.18 42.64
N GLU A 72 3.19 -9.92 42.65
CA GLU A 72 4.16 -9.83 43.75
C GLU A 72 5.16 -8.72 43.44
N GLU A 73 5.11 -7.65 44.22
CA GLU A 73 6.10 -6.58 44.27
C GLU A 73 7.51 -7.17 44.47
N SER A 74 8.40 -6.95 43.51
CA SER A 74 9.84 -7.07 43.75
C SER A 74 10.54 -5.78 43.34
N SER A 75 10.98 -5.05 44.36
CA SER A 75 11.86 -3.89 44.28
C SER A 75 13.25 -4.31 43.81
N VAL A 76 13.75 -3.69 42.73
CA VAL A 76 15.16 -3.83 42.32
C VAL A 76 15.69 -2.47 41.86
N ASP A 77 16.71 -2.00 42.59
CA ASP A 77 17.48 -0.78 42.36
C ASP A 77 18.26 -0.77 41.02
N PRO A 78 18.51 0.41 40.40
CA PRO A 78 19.00 0.53 39.03
C PRO A 78 20.54 0.65 38.93
N GLU A 79 21.32 -0.22 39.59
CA GLU A 79 22.77 -0.28 39.38
C GLU A 79 23.29 -1.73 39.50
N ASP A 80 23.01 -2.58 38.51
CA ASP A 80 23.99 -3.59 38.12
C ASP A 80 23.79 -4.05 36.68
N SER A 81 24.68 -3.54 35.83
CA SER A 81 24.86 -3.88 34.43
C SER A 81 25.16 -5.36 34.21
N ALA A 82 24.70 -5.85 33.04
CA ALA A 82 25.06 -7.09 32.37
C ALA A 82 24.30 -8.37 32.80
N ARG A 83 23.16 -8.62 32.13
CA ARG A 83 22.74 -9.99 31.82
C ARG A 83 22.24 -10.13 30.38
N SER A 84 22.79 -11.17 29.77
CA SER A 84 22.66 -11.67 28.41
C SER A 84 21.25 -11.64 27.83
N ILE A 85 21.16 -11.02 26.65
CA ILE A 85 20.07 -11.13 25.68
C ILE A 85 19.83 -12.62 25.40
N LEU A 86 18.63 -13.09 25.71
CA LEU A 86 18.14 -14.39 25.29
C LEU A 86 17.75 -14.29 23.81
N GLN A 87 18.17 -15.28 23.05
CA GLN A 87 17.96 -15.37 21.61
C GLN A 87 16.48 -15.67 21.33
N GLY A 88 15.69 -14.67 20.96
CA GLY A 88 14.30 -14.91 20.56
C GLY A 88 13.33 -13.72 20.56
N ASP A 89 13.79 -12.47 20.54
CA ASP A 89 12.88 -11.33 20.40
C ASP A 89 12.73 -10.93 18.93
N VAL A 90 11.46 -10.79 18.54
CA VAL A 90 11.01 -10.27 17.25
C VAL A 90 11.49 -8.83 17.12
N GLU A 91 12.36 -8.60 16.15
CA GLU A 91 12.90 -7.28 15.82
C GLU A 91 11.78 -6.46 15.16
N SER A 92 11.49 -5.27 15.70
CA SER A 92 10.72 -4.25 14.98
C SER A 92 11.37 -4.02 13.61
N PRO A 93 10.61 -3.92 12.51
CA PRO A 93 11.21 -3.73 11.20
C PRO A 93 12.02 -2.43 11.20
N LYS A 94 13.34 -2.59 11.09
CA LYS A 94 14.25 -1.48 10.80
C LYS A 94 13.95 -0.97 9.40
N GLU A 95 14.11 0.34 9.22
CA GLU A 95 14.03 1.09 7.97
C GLU A 95 14.59 0.30 6.76
N PRO A 96 14.03 0.51 5.55
CA PRO A 96 14.29 -0.36 4.40
C PRO A 96 15.78 -0.40 4.05
N GLU A 97 16.46 -1.47 4.44
CA GLU A 97 17.81 -1.77 4.01
C GLU A 97 17.78 -2.04 2.50
N LEU A 98 18.47 -1.21 1.72
CA LEU A 98 18.78 -1.50 0.32
C LEU A 98 19.45 -2.88 0.23
N ILE A 99 18.70 -3.86 -0.28
CA ILE A 99 19.16 -5.24 -0.45
C ILE A 99 20.36 -5.23 -1.41
N LYS A 100 21.56 -5.50 -0.88
CA LYS A 100 22.75 -5.75 -1.72
C LYS A 100 22.60 -7.09 -2.41
N VAL A 101 22.20 -7.06 -3.69
CA VAL A 101 22.10 -8.23 -4.55
C VAL A 101 23.48 -8.92 -4.65
N THR A 102 23.56 -10.17 -4.20
CA THR A 102 24.73 -11.02 -4.43
C THR A 102 24.54 -11.81 -5.73
N MET A 103 25.62 -12.00 -6.51
CA MET A 103 25.54 -12.64 -7.82
C MET A 103 25.05 -14.09 -7.70
N GLY A 104 23.91 -14.42 -8.31
CA GLY A 104 23.45 -15.79 -8.50
C GLY A 104 22.04 -16.13 -8.01
N MET A 105 21.34 -15.20 -7.35
CA MET A 105 19.90 -15.35 -7.04
C MET A 105 19.06 -14.58 -8.07
N PRO A 106 17.94 -15.13 -8.58
CA PRO A 106 16.98 -14.33 -9.34
C PRO A 106 16.51 -13.19 -8.43
N ALA A 107 16.58 -11.95 -8.92
CA ALA A 107 16.06 -10.81 -8.19
C ALA A 107 14.56 -11.05 -7.93
N PRO A 108 14.08 -11.01 -6.68
CA PRO A 108 12.65 -10.98 -6.45
C PRO A 108 12.09 -9.73 -7.14
N PRO A 109 10.89 -9.79 -7.72
CA PRO A 109 10.23 -8.60 -8.24
C PRO A 109 10.23 -7.55 -7.14
N TYR A 110 10.66 -6.33 -7.45
CA TYR A 110 10.65 -5.21 -6.51
C TYR A 110 9.18 -4.90 -6.20
N LEU A 111 8.63 -5.53 -5.16
CA LEU A 111 7.34 -5.17 -4.58
C LEU A 111 7.56 -3.85 -3.85
N TYR A 112 7.12 -2.76 -4.47
CA TYR A 112 7.12 -1.45 -3.83
C TYR A 112 5.93 -1.42 -2.87
N ARG A 113 6.20 -1.04 -1.63
CA ARG A 113 5.19 -0.78 -0.62
C ARG A 113 5.07 0.71 -0.49
N ASP A 114 4.13 1.32 -1.20
CA ASP A 114 3.76 2.70 -0.91
C ASP A 114 2.36 2.74 -0.37
N LYS A 115 2.17 3.62 0.62
CA LYS A 115 0.85 3.95 1.10
C LYS A 115 0.15 4.76 0.02
N LYS A 116 -1.05 4.32 -0.37
CA LYS A 116 -1.89 5.09 -1.28
C LYS A 116 -2.24 6.43 -0.65
N ARG A 117 -1.76 7.52 -1.26
CA ARG A 117 -2.11 8.90 -0.89
C ARG A 117 -3.19 9.44 -1.82
N VAL A 118 -4.27 9.97 -1.25
CA VAL A 118 -5.36 10.59 -2.01
C VAL A 118 -5.46 12.05 -1.60
N LEU A 119 -5.46 12.96 -2.57
CA LEU A 119 -5.65 14.38 -2.31
C LEU A 119 -7.03 14.59 -1.70
N TYR A 120 -7.06 15.03 -0.45
CA TYR A 120 -8.30 15.35 0.25
C TYR A 120 -8.70 16.80 -0.02
N LYS A 121 -7.77 17.74 0.16
CA LYS A 121 -8.07 19.17 0.04
C LYS A 121 -6.85 20.03 -0.25
N GLU A 122 -7.05 21.07 -1.04
CA GLU A 122 -6.09 22.17 -1.20
C GLU A 122 -6.69 23.44 -0.59
N CYS A 123 -5.93 24.13 0.27
CA CYS A 123 -6.39 25.36 0.91
C CYS A 123 -5.23 26.30 1.25
N GLN A 124 -5.56 27.58 1.51
CA GLN A 124 -4.59 28.57 1.95
C GLN A 124 -4.36 28.46 3.47
N VAL A 125 -3.12 28.58 3.93
CA VAL A 125 -2.81 28.73 5.36
C VAL A 125 -3.33 30.07 5.83
N ALA A 126 -4.24 30.06 6.82
CA ALA A 126 -4.79 31.27 7.41
C ALA A 126 -3.90 31.77 8.55
N GLY A 127 -3.92 33.08 8.79
CA GLY A 127 -3.29 33.66 9.97
C GLY A 127 -1.77 33.86 9.91
N ILE A 128 -1.13 33.59 8.77
CA ILE A 128 0.34 33.71 8.59
C ILE A 128 0.95 35.05 9.03
N THR A 129 0.18 36.13 9.00
CA THR A 129 0.64 37.48 9.40
C THR A 129 0.69 37.69 10.91
N PHE A 130 0.07 36.82 11.70
CA PHE A 130 0.00 36.92 13.16
C PHE A 130 1.09 36.12 13.86
N HIS A 131 1.84 35.29 13.10
CA HIS A 131 2.94 34.46 13.59
C HIS A 131 4.28 35.01 13.07
N ASN A 132 5.35 34.81 13.84
CA ASN A 132 6.67 35.37 13.53
C ASN A 132 7.39 34.53 12.47
N LEU A 133 6.89 34.57 11.24
CA LEU A 133 7.41 33.80 10.12
C LEU A 133 8.63 34.42 9.45
N GLU A 134 9.09 35.61 9.87
CA GLU A 134 10.20 36.30 9.21
C GLU A 134 11.51 35.51 9.24
N GLU A 135 11.71 34.67 10.26
CA GLU A 135 12.91 33.85 10.42
C GLU A 135 12.85 32.55 9.62
N VAL A 136 11.65 32.00 9.38
CA VAL A 136 11.43 30.69 8.72
C VAL A 136 11.03 30.85 7.24
N TRP A 137 10.61 32.05 6.81
CA TRP A 137 10.10 32.29 5.45
C TRP A 137 11.09 31.95 4.35
N ASP A 138 12.39 32.19 4.58
CA ASP A 138 13.44 31.89 3.62
C ASP A 138 13.73 30.38 3.51
N GLU A 139 13.27 29.58 4.47
CA GLU A 139 13.41 28.11 4.52
C GLU A 139 12.20 27.38 3.91
N LEU A 140 11.08 28.08 3.72
CA LEU A 140 9.87 27.52 3.11
C LEU A 140 10.06 27.35 1.59
N TYR A 141 9.90 26.12 1.11
CA TYR A 141 9.90 25.79 -0.31
C TYR A 141 8.69 24.93 -0.70
N GLU A 142 8.33 24.94 -1.98
CA GLU A 142 7.24 24.12 -2.51
C GLU A 142 7.59 22.62 -2.38
N GLY A 143 6.71 21.85 -1.75
CA GLY A 143 6.92 20.46 -1.38
C GLY A 143 7.43 20.25 0.04
N ALA A 144 7.60 21.29 0.85
CA ALA A 144 7.95 21.14 2.26
C ALA A 144 6.84 20.40 3.04
N GLU A 145 7.23 19.45 3.89
CA GLU A 145 6.32 18.66 4.71
C GLU A 145 5.79 19.49 5.89
N LEU A 146 4.49 19.41 6.12
CA LEU A 146 3.78 20.16 7.14
C LEU A 146 3.05 19.20 8.08
N ALA A 147 2.99 19.57 9.36
CA ALA A 147 2.20 18.89 10.37
C ALA A 147 0.88 19.63 10.64
N LEU A 148 -0.20 18.87 10.82
CA LEU A 148 -1.49 19.36 11.30
C LEU A 148 -1.62 19.06 12.78
N VAL A 149 -1.68 20.10 13.61
CA VAL A 149 -1.74 19.97 15.07
C VAL A 149 -3.11 20.41 15.57
N ARG A 150 -3.80 19.52 16.28
CA ARG A 150 -5.16 19.76 16.76
C ARG A 150 -5.17 20.58 18.06
N GLU A 151 -5.63 21.82 18.01
CA GLU A 151 -5.73 22.69 19.20
C GLU A 151 -7.15 22.67 19.80
N LYS A 152 -7.42 21.73 20.72
CA LYS A 152 -8.76 21.54 21.31
C LYS A 152 -9.19 22.72 22.21
N ASP A 153 -8.25 23.32 22.91
CA ASP A 153 -8.50 24.37 23.91
C ASP A 153 -8.37 25.80 23.36
N ASN A 154 -8.44 25.97 22.04
CA ASN A 154 -8.37 27.29 21.43
C ASN A 154 -9.59 28.15 21.82
N LYS A 155 -9.32 29.36 22.34
CA LYS A 155 -10.35 30.29 22.85
C LYS A 155 -11.25 30.88 21.77
N HIS A 156 -10.83 30.86 20.51
CA HIS A 156 -11.49 31.53 19.41
C HIS A 156 -12.24 30.57 18.48
N ASP A 157 -11.75 29.34 18.35
CA ASP A 157 -12.35 28.32 17.49
C ASP A 157 -12.14 26.91 18.07
N LYS A 158 -13.23 26.24 18.42
CA LYS A 158 -13.19 24.87 18.96
C LYS A 158 -12.66 23.82 17.97
N TYR A 159 -12.65 24.13 16.67
CA TYR A 159 -12.14 23.26 15.60
C TYR A 159 -10.78 23.73 15.08
N ALA A 160 -10.03 24.52 15.86
CA ALA A 160 -8.72 25.00 15.45
C ALA A 160 -7.76 23.84 15.18
N ILE A 161 -7.10 23.94 14.02
CA ILE A 161 -6.02 23.05 13.60
C ILE A 161 -4.89 23.97 13.17
N ALA A 162 -3.80 23.93 13.92
CA ALA A 162 -2.58 24.64 13.62
C ALA A 162 -1.77 23.90 12.55
N VAL A 163 -0.97 24.65 11.82
CA VAL A 163 -0.10 24.17 10.76
C VAL A 163 1.33 24.50 11.16
N ALA A 164 2.16 23.49 11.28
CA ALA A 164 3.57 23.61 11.66
C ALA A 164 4.45 22.90 10.61
N LEU A 165 5.77 23.11 10.68
CA LEU A 165 6.70 22.26 9.95
C LEU A 165 6.68 20.85 10.54
N ALA A 166 6.83 19.84 9.70
CA ALA A 166 6.84 18.45 10.16
C ALA A 166 7.99 18.17 11.14
N ASP A 167 9.15 18.79 10.93
CA ASP A 167 10.34 18.64 11.79
C ASP A 167 10.14 19.14 13.24
N ASP A 168 9.20 20.06 13.44
CA ASP A 168 8.93 20.67 14.75
C ASP A 168 7.81 19.95 15.53
N TYR A 169 7.19 18.91 14.96
CA TYR A 169 6.07 18.19 15.56
C TYR A 169 6.38 16.71 15.74
N ASP A 170 6.28 16.23 16.98
CA ASP A 170 6.59 14.85 17.38
C ASP A 170 5.38 13.89 17.35
N GLY A 171 4.20 14.40 16.99
CA GLY A 171 2.96 13.63 16.98
C GLY A 171 2.07 13.85 18.21
N GLU A 172 2.53 14.58 19.24
CA GLU A 172 1.77 14.84 20.45
C GLU A 172 1.23 16.28 20.48
N PRO A 173 -0.08 16.50 20.22
CA PRO A 173 -0.64 17.86 20.16
C PRO A 173 -0.73 18.55 21.52
N ASP A 174 -0.67 17.79 22.63
CA ASP A 174 -0.81 18.32 24.00
C ASP A 174 0.51 18.89 24.55
N ASP A 175 1.68 18.48 24.01
CA ASP A 175 3.01 18.98 24.41
C ASP A 175 3.60 19.98 23.39
N PHE A 176 2.85 20.27 22.33
CA PHE A 176 3.33 21.12 21.24
C PHE A 176 3.36 22.61 21.59
N ASP A 177 4.48 23.29 21.28
CA ASP A 177 4.62 24.72 21.44
C ASP A 177 4.02 25.49 20.24
N PHE A 178 2.82 26.03 20.45
CA PHE A 178 2.06 26.77 19.44
C PHE A 178 2.71 28.11 19.02
N ASP A 179 3.83 28.52 19.62
CA ASP A 179 4.57 29.70 19.18
C ASP A 179 5.29 29.49 17.82
N TYR A 180 5.56 28.24 17.43
CA TYR A 180 6.28 27.88 16.18
C TYR A 180 5.38 27.53 14.99
N ILE A 181 4.09 27.89 15.06
CA ILE A 181 3.15 27.58 13.97
C ILE A 181 3.29 28.54 12.79
N LEU A 182 3.10 28.01 11.59
CA LEU A 182 2.98 28.81 10.38
C LEU A 182 1.62 29.52 10.32
N GLY A 183 0.59 28.88 10.87
CA GLY A 183 -0.75 29.44 10.93
C GLY A 183 -1.79 28.37 11.20
N TYR A 184 -2.98 28.54 10.64
CA TYR A 184 -4.13 27.68 10.89
C TYR A 184 -4.82 27.25 9.60
N VAL A 185 -5.49 26.10 9.67
CA VAL A 185 -6.46 25.70 8.63
C VAL A 185 -7.64 26.69 8.63
N PRO A 186 -8.13 27.15 7.46
CA PRO A 186 -9.27 28.06 7.39
C PRO A 186 -10.52 27.54 8.11
N ARG A 187 -11.24 28.44 8.80
CA ARG A 187 -12.48 28.11 9.54
C ARG A 187 -13.61 27.55 8.68
N SER A 188 -13.58 27.78 7.37
CA SER A 188 -14.53 27.17 6.43
C SER A 188 -14.40 25.66 6.38
N ASP A 189 -13.21 25.14 6.67
CA ASP A 189 -12.78 23.80 6.26
C ASP A 189 -12.21 22.98 7.44
N ASN A 190 -11.96 23.61 8.58
CA ASN A 190 -11.34 22.98 9.74
C ASN A 190 -12.27 22.01 10.49
N LYS A 191 -13.59 22.14 10.37
CA LYS A 191 -14.54 21.33 11.14
C LYS A 191 -14.42 19.84 10.82
N ASP A 192 -14.50 19.47 9.54
CA ASP A 192 -14.50 18.06 9.14
C ASP A 192 -13.14 17.40 9.46
N LEU A 193 -12.05 18.15 9.26
CA LEU A 193 -10.70 17.73 9.65
C LEU A 193 -10.59 17.53 11.17
N ALA A 194 -11.09 18.47 11.97
CA ALA A 194 -11.02 18.40 13.43
C ALA A 194 -11.82 17.22 13.97
N ASP A 195 -13.03 16.99 13.44
CA ASP A 195 -13.85 15.84 13.81
C ASP A 195 -13.14 14.51 13.45
N MET A 196 -12.45 14.42 12.30
CA MET A 196 -11.65 13.25 11.93
C MET A 196 -10.44 13.04 12.85
N MET A 197 -9.70 14.10 13.18
CA MET A 197 -8.57 14.04 14.11
C MET A 197 -9.04 13.63 15.52
N ASP A 198 -10.17 14.15 16.00
CA ASP A 198 -10.76 13.81 17.30
C ASP A 198 -11.25 12.34 17.36
N MET A 199 -11.52 11.71 16.21
CA MET A 199 -11.80 10.26 16.09
C MET A 199 -10.53 9.39 16.03
N GLY A 200 -9.32 9.96 16.11
CA GLY A 200 -8.06 9.23 16.06
C GLY A 200 -7.51 8.99 14.65
N TRP A 201 -7.92 9.80 13.67
CA TRP A 201 -7.37 9.76 12.30
C TRP A 201 -6.25 10.79 12.07
N ALA A 202 -5.71 11.41 13.13
CA ALA A 202 -4.69 12.45 12.99
C ALA A 202 -3.46 11.98 12.19
N GLU A 203 -2.97 10.77 12.45
CA GLU A 203 -1.82 10.17 11.77
C GLU A 203 -2.08 9.78 10.30
N ALA A 204 -3.34 9.80 9.85
CA ALA A 204 -3.69 9.47 8.46
C ALA A 204 -3.58 10.68 7.52
N PHE A 205 -3.37 11.89 8.06
CA PHE A 205 -3.24 13.09 7.26
C PHE A 205 -1.78 13.44 7.04
N GLU A 206 -1.39 13.52 5.77
CA GLU A 206 -0.13 14.12 5.36
C GLU A 206 -0.40 15.48 4.73
N CYS A 207 0.46 16.46 4.99
CA CYS A 207 0.30 17.80 4.45
C CYS A 207 1.61 18.27 3.81
N GLU A 208 1.51 18.89 2.64
CA GLU A 208 2.67 19.47 1.95
C GLU A 208 2.36 20.91 1.51
N LEU A 209 3.39 21.75 1.48
CA LEU A 209 3.30 23.11 1.00
C LEU A 209 3.23 23.12 -0.53
N SER A 210 2.08 23.50 -1.10
CA SER A 210 1.85 23.49 -2.56
C SER A 210 2.44 24.73 -3.25
N GLN A 211 2.26 25.91 -2.67
CA GLN A 211 2.72 27.17 -3.26
C GLN A 211 3.15 28.18 -2.19
N VAL A 212 4.24 28.87 -2.46
CA VAL A 212 4.72 30.01 -1.65
C VAL A 212 4.73 31.25 -2.52
N ASN A 213 3.73 32.11 -2.31
CA ASN A 213 3.65 33.38 -3.03
C ASN A 213 4.14 34.53 -2.14
N GLY A 214 4.90 35.46 -2.73
CA GLY A 214 5.32 36.70 -2.10
C GLY A 214 6.72 36.66 -1.47
N SER A 215 7.30 37.85 -1.27
CA SER A 215 8.68 38.00 -0.77
C SER A 215 8.78 38.07 0.76
N ASN A 216 7.65 38.12 1.47
CA ASN A 216 7.60 38.27 2.93
C ASN A 216 6.20 37.85 3.44
N PRO A 217 6.08 37.32 4.67
CA PRO A 217 4.81 36.92 5.30
C PRO A 217 3.66 37.93 5.19
N TYR A 218 3.92 39.25 5.27
CA TYR A 218 2.85 40.28 5.24
C TYR A 218 2.24 40.53 3.85
N LYS A 219 2.92 40.11 2.78
CA LYS A 219 2.46 40.25 1.39
C LYS A 219 2.40 38.90 0.67
N GLY A 220 2.62 37.82 1.41
CA GLY A 220 2.66 36.48 0.87
C GLY A 220 1.38 35.71 1.11
N SER A 221 1.28 34.56 0.46
CA SER A 221 0.27 33.56 0.72
C SER A 221 0.88 32.18 0.61
N LEU A 222 0.59 31.34 1.60
CA LEU A 222 1.00 29.95 1.64
C LEU A 222 -0.20 29.07 1.30
N TRP A 223 -0.04 28.16 0.36
CA TRP A 223 -1.04 27.16 0.00
C TRP A 223 -0.53 25.78 0.39
N MET A 224 -1.40 24.96 0.95
CA MET A 224 -1.08 23.59 1.37
C MET A 224 -2.03 22.60 0.68
N LYS A 225 -1.56 21.38 0.50
CA LYS A 225 -2.37 20.22 0.12
C LYS A 225 -2.37 19.22 1.25
N ILE A 226 -3.56 18.77 1.63
CA ILE A 226 -3.80 17.76 2.64
C ILE A 226 -4.18 16.48 1.90
N TYR A 227 -3.47 15.41 2.22
CA TYR A 227 -3.69 14.07 1.70
C TYR A 227 -4.21 13.17 2.82
N ILE A 228 -5.02 12.18 2.44
CA ILE A 228 -5.35 11.04 3.30
C ILE A 228 -4.52 9.87 2.82
N VAL A 229 -3.80 9.26 3.75
CA VAL A 229 -2.89 8.15 3.51
C VAL A 229 -3.47 6.88 4.09
N SER A 230 -3.44 5.81 3.28
CA SER A 230 -3.87 4.49 3.72
C SER A 230 -3.03 4.01 4.90
N LYS A 231 -3.68 3.40 5.90
CA LYS A 231 -2.99 2.72 7.01
C LYS A 231 -2.28 1.46 6.53
N ASP A 232 -2.87 0.79 5.55
CA ASP A 232 -2.31 -0.41 4.96
C ASP A 232 -1.35 0.00 3.84
N GLU A 233 -0.12 -0.49 3.93
CA GLU A 233 0.82 -0.49 2.81
C GLU A 233 0.30 -1.49 1.77
N GLU A 234 -0.22 -0.97 0.66
CA GLU A 234 -0.57 -1.82 -0.46
C GLU A 234 0.73 -2.15 -1.20
N GLU A 235 1.06 -3.43 -1.28
CA GLU A 235 2.08 -3.91 -2.22
C GLU A 235 1.56 -3.64 -3.63
N TYR A 236 2.22 -2.74 -4.35
CA TYR A 236 1.93 -2.54 -5.76
C TYR A 236 3.18 -2.85 -6.57
N GLU A 237 3.01 -3.64 -7.61
CA GLU A 237 4.05 -3.80 -8.61
C GLU A 237 4.17 -2.47 -9.37
N ASN A 238 5.38 -1.95 -9.52
CA ASN A 238 5.62 -0.83 -10.41
C ASN A 238 5.42 -1.31 -11.86
N THR A 239 4.19 -1.23 -12.34
CA THR A 239 3.81 -1.68 -13.69
C THR A 239 4.15 -0.66 -14.77
N GLU A 240 4.73 0.50 -14.45
CA GLU A 240 5.06 1.55 -15.44
C GLU A 240 6.04 1.05 -16.52
N HIS A 241 6.86 0.06 -16.18
CA HIS A 241 7.81 -0.57 -17.11
C HIS A 241 7.27 -1.84 -17.77
N LEU A 242 6.18 -2.40 -17.25
CA LEU A 242 5.57 -3.60 -17.77
C LEU A 242 4.70 -3.27 -18.98
N LEU A 243 4.74 -4.14 -19.98
CA LEU A 243 3.97 -4.00 -21.21
C LEU A 243 2.84 -5.01 -21.20
N HIS A 244 1.68 -4.59 -21.70
CA HIS A 244 0.66 -5.54 -22.13
C HIS A 244 1.01 -6.06 -23.52
N ALA A 245 0.60 -7.29 -23.82
CA ALA A 245 0.68 -7.82 -25.18
C ALA A 245 -0.60 -8.53 -25.61
N MET A 246 -0.89 -8.45 -26.91
CA MET A 246 -2.02 -9.12 -27.54
C MET A 246 -1.58 -9.71 -28.87
N GLU A 247 -2.02 -10.93 -29.14
CA GLU A 247 -1.84 -11.57 -30.44
C GLU A 247 -3.00 -11.25 -31.37
N LEU A 248 -2.70 -10.90 -32.62
CA LEU A 248 -3.67 -10.64 -33.68
C LEU A 248 -3.63 -11.77 -34.70
N ASP A 249 -4.78 -12.39 -34.93
CA ASP A 249 -4.95 -13.32 -36.05
C ASP A 249 -4.93 -12.58 -37.39
N ASP A 250 -4.96 -13.33 -38.50
CA ASP A 250 -4.87 -12.76 -39.85
C ASP A 250 -6.02 -11.77 -40.14
N GLU A 251 -7.25 -12.07 -39.69
CA GLU A 251 -8.43 -11.24 -39.92
C GLU A 251 -8.37 -9.95 -39.09
N ALA A 252 -8.11 -10.05 -37.79
CA ALA A 252 -7.97 -8.89 -36.91
C ALA A 252 -6.77 -8.02 -37.30
N TYR A 253 -5.69 -8.62 -37.82
CA TYR A 253 -4.53 -7.87 -38.29
C TYR A 253 -4.85 -6.99 -39.51
N GLU A 254 -5.63 -7.51 -40.47
CA GLU A 254 -6.08 -6.74 -41.63
C GLU A 254 -6.99 -5.58 -41.22
N GLU A 255 -7.95 -5.83 -40.31
CA GLU A 255 -8.83 -4.80 -39.76
C GLU A 255 -8.05 -3.73 -38.99
N PHE A 256 -7.12 -4.16 -38.14
CA PHE A 256 -6.25 -3.29 -37.35
C PHE A 256 -5.41 -2.38 -38.23
N THR A 257 -4.75 -2.93 -39.25
CA THR A 257 -3.91 -2.17 -40.18
C THR A 257 -4.75 -1.16 -40.96
N THR A 258 -5.92 -1.59 -41.44
CA THR A 258 -6.87 -0.71 -42.13
C THR A 258 -7.35 0.44 -41.23
N CYS A 259 -7.59 0.18 -39.95
CA CYS A 259 -7.98 1.21 -38.98
C CYS A 259 -6.87 2.25 -38.77
N ILE A 260 -5.63 1.79 -38.62
CA ILE A 260 -4.47 2.68 -38.44
C ILE A 260 -4.25 3.53 -39.70
N GLU A 261 -4.30 2.94 -40.90
CA GLU A 261 -4.06 3.67 -42.14
C GLU A 261 -5.13 4.74 -42.42
N ASN A 262 -6.40 4.46 -42.08
CA ASN A 262 -7.51 5.38 -42.36
C ASN A 262 -7.70 6.44 -41.26
N HIS A 263 -7.56 6.06 -39.99
CA HIS A 263 -7.93 6.92 -38.85
C HIS A 263 -6.73 7.38 -38.03
N GLY A 264 -5.54 6.78 -38.20
CA GLY A 264 -4.37 7.03 -37.36
C GLY A 264 -4.48 6.44 -35.94
N CYS A 265 -5.56 5.71 -35.66
CA CYS A 265 -5.80 5.00 -34.41
C CYS A 265 -6.52 3.68 -34.65
N ALA A 266 -6.27 2.71 -33.79
CA ALA A 266 -7.04 1.47 -33.70
C ALA A 266 -7.87 1.51 -32.42
N TYR A 267 -9.09 0.98 -32.46
CA TYR A 267 -9.93 0.86 -31.27
C TYR A 267 -10.47 -0.55 -31.14
N PHE A 268 -10.50 -1.03 -29.90
CA PHE A 268 -11.01 -2.35 -29.54
C PHE A 268 -12.08 -2.19 -28.48
N ARG A 269 -12.97 -3.18 -28.40
CA ARG A 269 -14.02 -3.24 -27.39
C ARG A 269 -13.72 -4.43 -26.50
N TRP A 270 -13.23 -4.16 -25.29
CA TRP A 270 -12.83 -5.18 -24.33
C TRP A 270 -13.72 -5.13 -23.09
N GLY A 271 -13.94 -6.29 -22.49
CA GLY A 271 -14.76 -6.48 -21.30
C GLY A 271 -15.49 -7.81 -21.31
N GLY A 272 -16.19 -8.13 -20.23
CA GLY A 272 -16.91 -9.39 -20.09
C GLY A 272 -17.37 -9.69 -18.66
N PHE A 273 -18.33 -10.61 -18.54
CA PHE A 273 -18.99 -11.03 -17.30
C PHE A 273 -18.15 -12.03 -16.48
N GLN A 274 -16.86 -11.75 -16.28
CA GLN A 274 -16.04 -12.43 -15.27
C GLN A 274 -15.72 -11.44 -14.16
N PRO A 275 -15.55 -11.88 -12.90
CA PRO A 275 -15.35 -10.96 -11.78
C PRO A 275 -14.18 -10.02 -12.09
N CYS A 276 -14.50 -8.73 -12.30
CA CYS A 276 -13.60 -7.69 -12.78
C CYS A 276 -12.40 -7.41 -11.84
N GLU A 277 -12.34 -8.10 -10.70
CA GLU A 277 -11.28 -8.02 -9.70
C GLU A 277 -9.98 -8.71 -10.14
N TYR A 278 -10.00 -9.49 -11.23
CA TYR A 278 -8.84 -10.24 -11.72
C TYR A 278 -8.28 -9.76 -13.07
N HIS A 279 -8.92 -8.80 -13.75
CA HIS A 279 -8.43 -8.30 -15.04
C HIS A 279 -7.69 -6.97 -14.85
N ASN A 280 -6.46 -6.91 -15.35
CA ASN A 280 -5.63 -5.72 -15.29
C ASN A 280 -5.62 -5.04 -16.67
N PHE A 281 -6.76 -4.46 -17.06
CA PHE A 281 -6.88 -3.83 -18.36
C PHE A 281 -5.97 -2.59 -18.49
N PRO A 282 -5.51 -2.27 -19.72
CA PRO A 282 -4.63 -1.14 -19.95
C PRO A 282 -5.33 0.17 -19.60
N LYS A 283 -4.67 1.01 -18.81
CA LYS A 283 -5.14 2.34 -18.44
C LYS A 283 -4.71 3.36 -19.48
N LYS A 284 -5.36 4.53 -19.46
CA LYS A 284 -4.96 5.66 -20.29
C LYS A 284 -3.52 6.06 -19.95
N GLY A 285 -2.62 5.97 -20.92
CA GLY A 285 -1.19 6.19 -20.74
C GLY A 285 -0.33 4.93 -20.89
N ASP A 286 -0.94 3.76 -20.86
CA ASP A 286 -0.19 2.50 -20.92
C ASP A 286 0.23 2.16 -22.35
N LYS A 287 1.30 1.36 -22.45
CA LYS A 287 1.83 0.87 -23.71
C LYS A 287 1.44 -0.60 -23.90
N VAL A 288 0.97 -0.91 -25.10
CA VAL A 288 0.50 -2.24 -25.46
C VAL A 288 1.21 -2.69 -26.74
N VAL A 289 1.70 -3.93 -26.75
CA VAL A 289 2.36 -4.54 -27.91
C VAL A 289 1.39 -5.46 -28.62
N PHE A 290 1.04 -5.13 -29.86
CA PHE A 290 0.27 -6.01 -30.72
C PHE A 290 1.21 -6.85 -31.58
N ILE A 291 0.94 -8.15 -31.63
CA ILE A 291 1.81 -9.15 -32.23
C ILE A 291 1.03 -9.91 -33.30
N HIS A 292 1.51 -9.87 -34.54
CA HIS A 292 0.99 -10.70 -35.60
C HIS A 292 2.03 -11.75 -35.99
N LYS A 293 1.74 -13.04 -35.75
CA LYS A 293 2.67 -14.14 -36.01
C LYS A 293 2.50 -14.69 -37.42
N GLY A 294 3.42 -14.33 -38.32
CA GLY A 294 3.54 -14.98 -39.63
C GLY A 294 4.36 -16.28 -39.58
N GLU A 295 4.45 -16.98 -40.73
CA GLU A 295 5.12 -18.29 -40.83
C GLU A 295 6.59 -18.30 -40.37
N ASN A 296 7.34 -17.23 -40.70
CA ASN A 296 8.78 -17.11 -40.38
C ASN A 296 9.15 -15.78 -39.71
N ILE A 297 8.27 -14.78 -39.86
CA ILE A 297 8.49 -13.40 -39.44
C ILE A 297 7.22 -12.96 -38.73
N SER A 298 7.37 -12.37 -37.56
CA SER A 298 6.28 -11.72 -36.84
C SER A 298 6.39 -10.21 -36.95
N GLU A 299 5.24 -9.56 -36.99
CA GLU A 299 5.11 -8.11 -37.08
C GLU A 299 4.62 -7.58 -35.74
N LEU A 300 5.41 -6.69 -35.14
CA LEU A 300 5.15 -6.10 -33.83
C LEU A 300 4.79 -4.62 -33.95
N TYR A 301 3.77 -4.20 -33.20
CA TYR A 301 3.34 -2.81 -33.08
C TYR A 301 3.32 -2.40 -31.62
N LEU A 302 4.12 -1.40 -31.26
CA LEU A 302 4.04 -0.71 -29.98
C LEU A 302 3.02 0.42 -30.09
N MET A 303 1.93 0.27 -29.35
CA MET A 303 0.80 1.18 -29.32
C MET A 303 0.69 1.87 -27.95
N TYR A 304 0.08 3.05 -27.92
CA TYR A 304 -0.18 3.85 -26.72
C TYR A 304 -1.68 4.01 -26.50
N CYS A 305 -2.15 3.72 -25.28
CA CYS A 305 -3.55 3.87 -24.92
C CYS A 305 -3.90 5.35 -24.69
N ILE A 306 -4.68 5.94 -25.59
CA ILE A 306 -5.05 7.37 -25.54
C ILE A 306 -6.41 7.63 -24.88
N ALA A 307 -7.32 6.65 -24.95
CA ALA A 307 -8.65 6.77 -24.38
C ALA A 307 -9.15 5.41 -23.90
N VAL A 308 -9.78 5.41 -22.73
CA VAL A 308 -10.46 4.27 -22.12
C VAL A 308 -11.88 4.73 -21.76
N GLY A 309 -12.85 3.88 -22.06
CA GLY A 309 -14.27 4.11 -21.82
C GLY A 309 -14.98 4.83 -22.95
N ASP A 310 -16.29 4.61 -23.03
CA ASP A 310 -17.14 5.05 -24.15
C ASP A 310 -17.15 6.57 -24.33
N ASP A 311 -17.20 7.33 -23.24
CA ASP A 311 -17.24 8.80 -23.29
C ASP A 311 -15.97 9.40 -23.93
N ASN A 312 -14.81 8.82 -23.61
CA ASN A 312 -13.52 9.29 -24.13
C ASN A 312 -13.26 8.75 -25.54
N ALA A 313 -13.74 7.54 -25.85
CA ALA A 313 -13.62 6.94 -27.16
C ALA A 313 -14.54 7.56 -28.21
N ALA A 314 -15.64 8.21 -27.79
CA ALA A 314 -16.62 8.86 -28.68
C ALA A 314 -16.03 9.90 -29.64
N TYR A 315 -14.85 10.46 -29.33
CA TYR A 315 -14.13 11.39 -30.21
C TYR A 315 -13.41 10.70 -31.38
N PHE A 316 -13.12 9.41 -31.25
CA PHE A 316 -12.28 8.63 -32.18
C PHE A 316 -13.07 7.56 -32.94
N VAL A 317 -14.11 6.99 -32.32
CA VAL A 317 -14.92 5.91 -32.92
C VAL A 317 -15.89 6.47 -33.96
N GLU A 318 -15.83 5.94 -35.19
CA GLU A 318 -16.76 6.33 -36.27
C GLU A 318 -18.18 5.82 -36.01
N ASP A 319 -18.29 4.57 -35.57
CA ASP A 319 -19.58 3.96 -35.24
C ASP A 319 -20.07 4.39 -33.87
N LYS A 320 -20.87 5.46 -33.88
CA LYS A 320 -21.51 5.98 -32.67
C LYS A 320 -22.70 5.15 -32.19
N THR A 321 -23.14 4.15 -32.96
CA THR A 321 -24.30 3.32 -32.59
C THR A 321 -23.96 2.28 -31.52
N SER A 322 -22.68 1.91 -31.44
CA SER A 322 -22.15 0.93 -30.48
C SER A 322 -21.58 1.59 -29.21
N LEU A 323 -21.52 2.93 -29.15
CA LEU A 323 -21.23 3.68 -27.92
C LEU A 323 -22.40 3.52 -26.94
N HIS A 324 -22.11 3.18 -25.68
CA HIS A 324 -23.12 2.91 -24.65
C HIS A 324 -24.00 1.70 -24.94
N ALA A 325 -23.47 0.68 -25.61
CA ALA A 325 -24.16 -0.59 -25.69
C ALA A 325 -24.38 -1.17 -24.27
N ILE A 326 -25.51 -1.86 -24.08
CA ILE A 326 -25.91 -2.42 -22.77
C ILE A 326 -25.15 -3.73 -22.54
N ASP A 327 -23.83 -3.64 -22.42
CA ASP A 327 -22.98 -4.73 -21.96
C ASP A 327 -21.82 -4.17 -21.13
N ASP A 328 -21.07 -5.07 -20.51
CA ASP A 328 -19.97 -4.72 -19.58
C ASP A 328 -18.65 -4.42 -20.31
N SER A 329 -18.70 -4.09 -21.61
CA SER A 329 -17.53 -3.83 -22.45
C SER A 329 -17.35 -2.34 -22.71
N CYS A 330 -16.10 -1.89 -22.64
CA CYS A 330 -15.71 -0.52 -22.87
C CYS A 330 -14.80 -0.40 -24.09
N TYR A 331 -14.81 0.77 -24.73
CA TYR A 331 -13.85 1.09 -25.79
C TYR A 331 -12.46 1.43 -25.25
N TYR A 332 -11.44 0.87 -25.90
CA TYR A 332 -10.03 1.19 -25.73
C TYR A 332 -9.47 1.69 -27.05
N VAL A 333 -8.88 2.89 -27.05
CA VAL A 333 -8.34 3.51 -28.26
C VAL A 333 -6.83 3.61 -28.15
N PHE A 334 -6.16 3.19 -29.21
CA PHE A 334 -4.72 3.08 -29.32
C PHE A 334 -4.18 3.86 -30.49
N THR A 335 -3.04 4.52 -30.30
CA THR A 335 -2.27 5.14 -31.38
C THR A 335 -0.89 4.51 -31.51
N THR A 336 -0.31 4.52 -32.70
CA THR A 336 0.97 3.87 -32.97
C THR A 336 2.13 4.72 -32.47
N ILE A 337 2.96 4.16 -31.56
CA ILE A 337 4.26 4.73 -31.21
C ILE A 337 5.33 4.22 -32.18
N HIS A 338 5.37 2.90 -32.40
CA HIS A 338 6.39 2.26 -33.21
C HIS A 338 5.83 1.01 -33.91
N GLY A 339 5.91 0.94 -35.23
CA GLY A 339 5.48 -0.23 -36.01
C GLY A 339 5.36 0.08 -37.51
N PRO A 340 5.27 -0.93 -38.39
CA PRO A 340 5.50 -2.37 -38.11
C PRO A 340 6.97 -2.68 -37.89
N LEU A 341 7.29 -3.36 -36.78
CA LEU A 341 8.61 -3.95 -36.55
C LEU A 341 8.60 -5.42 -36.96
N LYS A 342 9.28 -5.74 -38.06
CA LYS A 342 9.44 -7.13 -38.53
C LYS A 342 10.61 -7.81 -37.80
N VAL A 343 10.31 -8.88 -37.08
CA VAL A 343 11.27 -9.70 -36.32
C VAL A 343 11.16 -11.16 -36.71
N SER A 344 12.27 -11.90 -36.66
CA SER A 344 12.21 -13.35 -36.88
C SER A 344 11.57 -14.04 -35.67
N ASN A 345 10.82 -15.13 -35.90
CA ASN A 345 10.12 -15.85 -34.82
C ASN A 345 11.08 -16.31 -33.69
N ASN A 346 12.33 -16.64 -34.03
CA ASN A 346 13.37 -16.97 -33.04
C ASN A 346 13.69 -15.84 -32.05
N GLN A 347 13.45 -14.58 -32.39
CA GLN A 347 13.72 -13.43 -31.52
C GLN A 347 12.62 -13.20 -30.50
N ILE A 348 11.41 -13.72 -30.75
CA ILE A 348 10.24 -13.59 -29.87
C ILE A 348 9.92 -14.90 -29.13
N SER A 349 10.80 -15.90 -29.20
CA SER A 349 10.58 -17.20 -28.54
C SER A 349 10.41 -17.09 -27.03
N PHE A 350 10.87 -15.99 -26.42
CA PHE A 350 10.66 -15.73 -24.99
C PHE A 350 9.20 -15.42 -24.63
N LEU A 351 8.33 -15.15 -25.61
CA LEU A 351 6.90 -14.95 -25.41
C LEU A 351 6.12 -16.27 -25.44
N GLU A 352 6.73 -17.39 -25.82
CA GLU A 352 6.08 -18.71 -25.78
C GLU A 352 5.83 -19.18 -24.33
N ASP A 353 6.64 -18.68 -23.39
CA ASP A 353 6.50 -18.95 -21.96
C ASP A 353 5.53 -17.98 -21.25
N GLU A 354 5.01 -16.96 -21.94
CA GLU A 354 4.14 -15.92 -21.40
C GLU A 354 2.66 -16.15 -21.78
N ILE A 355 1.74 -15.60 -20.97
CA ILE A 355 0.31 -15.63 -21.27
C ILE A 355 0.00 -14.43 -22.18
N VAL A 356 -0.05 -14.68 -23.49
CA VAL A 356 -0.49 -13.69 -24.48
C VAL A 356 -1.85 -14.12 -25.00
N CYS A 357 -2.88 -13.35 -24.69
CA CYS A 357 -4.24 -13.63 -25.15
C CYS A 357 -4.47 -13.05 -26.55
N ASP A 358 -5.32 -13.75 -27.32
CA ASP A 358 -5.79 -13.43 -28.66
C ASP A 358 -7.07 -12.59 -28.67
N ILE A 359 -7.71 -12.42 -27.51
CA ILE A 359 -9.00 -11.73 -27.36
C ILE A 359 -8.83 -10.34 -26.71
N GLN A 360 -8.07 -10.26 -25.62
CA GLN A 360 -7.90 -9.02 -24.85
C GLN A 360 -6.53 -8.95 -24.17
N ALA A 361 -6.04 -7.74 -23.93
CA ALA A 361 -4.74 -7.51 -23.29
C ALA A 361 -4.91 -7.29 -21.77
N ASP A 362 -5.37 -8.31 -21.03
CA ASP A 362 -5.77 -8.20 -19.62
C ASP A 362 -4.66 -8.49 -18.60
N GLU A 363 -3.54 -9.08 -19.02
CA GLU A 363 -2.39 -9.37 -18.17
C GLU A 363 -1.14 -8.59 -18.60
N TYR A 364 -0.28 -8.27 -17.63
CA TYR A 364 1.04 -7.73 -17.89
C TYR A 364 2.01 -8.85 -18.26
N LEU A 365 2.91 -8.58 -19.22
CA LEU A 365 4.04 -9.46 -19.48
C LEU A 365 5.05 -9.41 -18.32
N SER A 366 5.80 -10.50 -18.13
CA SER A 366 6.90 -10.51 -17.15
C SER A 366 7.93 -9.39 -17.40
N GLU A 367 8.65 -8.98 -16.35
CA GLU A 367 9.68 -7.94 -16.45
C GLU A 367 10.75 -8.27 -17.49
N ASN A 368 11.12 -9.56 -17.60
CA ASN A 368 12.11 -10.04 -18.58
C ASN A 368 11.57 -9.92 -20.01
N ALA A 369 10.31 -10.28 -20.25
CA ALA A 369 9.67 -10.16 -21.56
C ALA A 369 9.47 -8.68 -21.95
N SER A 370 8.97 -7.87 -21.02
CA SER A 370 8.79 -6.42 -21.20
C SER A 370 10.11 -5.72 -21.54
N THR A 371 11.18 -6.00 -20.79
CA THR A 371 12.51 -5.42 -21.04
C THR A 371 13.08 -5.85 -22.40
N LYS A 372 12.95 -7.13 -22.76
CA LYS A 372 13.39 -7.62 -24.08
C LYS A 372 12.61 -6.98 -25.22
N LEU A 373 11.29 -6.81 -25.08
CA LEU A 373 10.47 -6.11 -26.07
C LEU A 373 10.89 -4.65 -26.21
N GLN A 374 11.09 -3.93 -25.11
CA GLN A 374 11.59 -2.56 -25.14
C GLN A 374 12.95 -2.47 -25.85
N LEU A 375 13.88 -3.37 -25.55
CA LEU A 375 15.17 -3.45 -26.24
C LEU A 375 15.03 -3.74 -27.75
N LEU A 376 14.05 -4.56 -28.16
CA LEU A 376 13.78 -4.80 -29.59
C LEU A 376 13.30 -3.53 -30.30
N PHE A 377 12.50 -2.69 -29.64
CA PHE A 377 12.06 -1.41 -30.18
C PHE A 377 13.17 -0.34 -30.15
N ASP A 378 14.03 -0.33 -29.13
CA ASP A 378 15.11 0.66 -28.98
C ASP A 378 16.37 0.35 -29.81
N SER A 379 16.67 -0.93 -30.05
CA SER A 379 17.90 -1.40 -30.73
C SER A 379 18.02 -1.00 -32.22
N ARG A 380 17.05 -0.27 -32.78
CA ARG A 380 17.06 0.19 -34.17
C ARG A 380 16.97 1.72 -34.34
N LYS A 381 17.23 2.51 -33.29
CA LYS A 381 17.47 3.96 -33.44
C LYS A 381 18.81 4.30 -34.06
#